data_AF-A0A847E6S1-F1
#
_entry.id   AF-A0A847E6S1-F1
#
_cell.length_a   1.000
_cell.length_b   1.000
_cell.length_c   1.000
_cell.angle_alpha   90.00
_cell.angle_beta   90.00
_cell.angle_gamma   90.00
#
_symmetry.space_group_name_H-M   'P 1'
#
loop_
_entity.id
_entity.type
_entity.pdbx_description
1 polymer ?
#
loop_
_entity_poly.entity_id
_entity_poly.type
_entity_poly.pdbx_seq_one_letter_code
_entity_poly.pdbx_strand_id
1 'polypeptide(L)'
;MQENRFKEALLNPSVFPVTWELVPGRGAREAAQDKALDLARQAISNSHIYALTLTDNPGGTPAMSADFMGSEIVRLGIEPLVHFTCKDKNRNAMESSLYALDRAGVRNLLVMSGDYPVSGYQGRPAPVFDLDPIHVLQLISEMNKGLEYPGMKGTTRHQPADFFAGAVVSPFKATEAEQIIQYSKLKKKIEAGAQFIVTQLGYDARKFHEVLLYMKQNGFSIPLIGNIYILPFGAAKMMNRNDLPGSVVTDKLLADLDHEKNAPDKGQGARILRAARMYAILKGMGFSGVHIGGHNIKYEQVDAIVEIGESLTSQWKDLVQYFDYPIEGGFYYYEKDPETGLNREAPVKLEDQLPDVKIGCSYAFSRFFHRFMYKPGKNLYGFMKGLCGKIQGTIMEGPFHKMEHLTKAVLFDCRDCGDCALIDVAYLCPMSQCPKNQRNGACGGSYKGWCEVYPGKRPCVYVRAYARLKKYGEEGQLSGEIVPPCNWDLYQTSSWINYYQGKDHTSQKFSNKPS
;
A
#
# COMPACT_ATOMS: atom_id res chain seq x y z
N MET A 1 -12.03 -1.48 -29.04
CA MET A 1 -10.96 -1.03 -28.13
C MET A 1 -9.76 -1.92 -28.37
N GLN A 2 -8.55 -1.37 -28.35
CA GLN A 2 -7.32 -2.17 -28.44
C GLN A 2 -7.29 -3.16 -27.27
N GLU A 3 -6.86 -4.37 -27.52
CA GLU A 3 -6.77 -5.45 -26.54
C GLU A 3 -5.77 -5.06 -25.40
N ASN A 4 -6.03 -5.43 -24.13
CA ASN A 4 -5.11 -5.10 -23.01
C ASN A 4 -4.17 -6.28 -22.77
N ARG A 5 -3.03 -6.25 -23.47
CA ARG A 5 -2.08 -7.36 -23.50
C ARG A 5 -1.55 -7.74 -22.11
N PHE A 6 -1.34 -6.77 -21.23
CA PHE A 6 -0.87 -7.04 -19.87
C PHE A 6 -1.94 -7.74 -19.03
N LYS A 7 -3.17 -7.22 -19.04
CA LYS A 7 -4.32 -7.82 -18.33
C LYS A 7 -4.55 -9.27 -18.76
N GLU A 8 -4.57 -9.53 -20.07
CA GLU A 8 -4.80 -10.89 -20.58
C GLU A 8 -3.67 -11.85 -20.24
N ALA A 9 -2.42 -11.42 -20.40
CA ALA A 9 -1.27 -12.23 -20.03
C ALA A 9 -1.27 -12.58 -18.54
N LEU A 10 -1.59 -11.60 -17.68
CA LEU A 10 -1.61 -11.82 -16.23
C LEU A 10 -2.77 -12.71 -15.76
N LEU A 11 -3.89 -12.69 -16.47
CA LEU A 11 -5.05 -13.54 -16.20
C LEU A 11 -4.95 -14.92 -16.86
N ASN A 12 -3.97 -15.15 -17.75
CA ASN A 12 -3.75 -16.41 -18.42
C ASN A 12 -2.70 -17.26 -17.67
N PRO A 13 -3.08 -18.39 -17.04
CA PRO A 13 -2.14 -19.23 -16.28
C PRO A 13 -1.02 -19.85 -17.13
N SER A 14 -1.14 -19.87 -18.46
CA SER A 14 -0.10 -20.36 -19.37
C SER A 14 0.96 -19.32 -19.72
N VAL A 15 0.78 -18.06 -19.30
CA VAL A 15 1.70 -16.95 -19.55
C VAL A 15 2.26 -16.47 -18.23
N PHE A 16 3.55 -16.13 -18.21
CA PHE A 16 4.22 -15.55 -17.05
C PHE A 16 4.75 -14.16 -17.43
N PRO A 17 3.91 -13.12 -17.37
CA PRO A 17 4.30 -11.78 -17.81
C PRO A 17 5.39 -11.15 -16.94
N VAL A 18 6.27 -10.41 -17.62
CA VAL A 18 7.24 -9.51 -16.99
C VAL A 18 6.77 -8.06 -17.15
N THR A 19 6.81 -7.31 -16.05
CA THR A 19 6.76 -5.84 -16.10
C THR A 19 8.13 -5.26 -15.79
N TRP A 20 8.60 -4.27 -16.55
CA TRP A 20 9.94 -3.69 -16.36
C TRP A 20 9.87 -2.21 -15.95
N GLU A 21 10.50 -1.86 -14.82
CA GLU A 21 10.46 -0.52 -14.24
C GLU A 21 11.37 0.48 -14.95
N LEU A 22 10.75 1.60 -15.35
CA LEU A 22 11.41 2.77 -15.87
C LEU A 22 11.22 3.94 -14.91
N VAL A 23 12.32 4.61 -14.58
CA VAL A 23 12.32 5.81 -13.73
C VAL A 23 12.75 7.00 -14.58
N PRO A 24 11.80 7.79 -15.10
CA PRO A 24 12.11 8.89 -16.02
C PRO A 24 12.87 10.03 -15.33
N GLY A 25 12.87 10.11 -14.00
CA GLY A 25 13.63 11.10 -13.24
C GLY A 25 13.06 12.52 -13.36
N ARG A 26 13.76 13.51 -12.80
CA ARG A 26 13.34 14.92 -12.78
C ARG A 26 13.63 15.59 -14.11
N GLY A 27 12.66 16.36 -14.60
CA GLY A 27 12.76 17.07 -15.87
C GLY A 27 11.67 16.68 -16.86
N ALA A 28 11.77 17.19 -18.08
CA ALA A 28 10.86 16.92 -19.19
C ALA A 28 11.55 16.45 -20.49
N ARG A 29 12.80 16.87 -20.76
CA ARG A 29 13.56 16.64 -22.01
C ARG A 29 15.04 16.36 -21.75
N GLU A 30 15.35 15.81 -20.59
CA GLU A 30 16.69 15.47 -20.17
C GLU A 30 16.99 14.02 -20.57
N ALA A 31 18.27 13.64 -20.50
CA ALA A 31 18.73 12.33 -20.92
C ALA A 31 18.01 11.15 -20.21
N ALA A 32 17.45 11.38 -19.01
CA ALA A 32 16.72 10.34 -18.28
C ALA A 32 15.37 10.01 -18.93
N GLN A 33 14.62 11.03 -19.40
CA GLN A 33 13.34 10.85 -20.08
C GLN A 33 13.55 10.28 -21.49
N ASP A 34 14.54 10.79 -22.23
CA ASP A 34 14.90 10.26 -23.56
C ASP A 34 15.31 8.78 -23.46
N LYS A 35 16.16 8.45 -22.47
CA LYS A 35 16.54 7.07 -22.19
C LYS A 35 15.34 6.19 -21.85
N ALA A 36 14.37 6.68 -21.08
CA ALA A 36 13.18 5.90 -20.75
C ALA A 36 12.38 5.54 -22.01
N LEU A 37 12.22 6.50 -22.94
CA LEU A 37 11.55 6.27 -24.22
C LEU A 37 12.34 5.33 -25.14
N ASP A 38 13.67 5.42 -25.16
CA ASP A 38 14.52 4.51 -25.93
C ASP A 38 14.44 3.06 -25.40
N LEU A 39 14.48 2.89 -24.08
CA LEU A 39 14.27 1.58 -23.45
C LEU A 39 12.86 1.05 -23.72
N ALA A 40 11.85 1.93 -23.73
CA ALA A 40 10.50 1.54 -24.08
C ALA A 40 10.40 1.02 -25.52
N ARG A 41 11.08 1.66 -26.49
CA ARG A 41 11.15 1.18 -27.87
C ARG A 41 11.81 -0.20 -27.99
N GLN A 42 12.88 -0.44 -27.24
CA GLN A 42 13.55 -1.74 -27.20
C GLN A 42 12.66 -2.84 -26.62
N ALA A 43 11.85 -2.51 -25.61
CA ALA A 43 10.95 -3.48 -24.98
C ALA A 43 9.82 -3.98 -25.90
N ILE A 44 9.45 -3.22 -26.95
CA ILE A 44 8.37 -3.61 -27.89
C ILE A 44 8.68 -4.96 -28.57
N SER A 45 9.95 -5.22 -28.90
CA SER A 45 10.35 -6.46 -29.56
C SER A 45 10.45 -7.67 -28.63
N ASN A 46 10.30 -7.49 -27.32
CA ASN A 46 10.46 -8.57 -26.35
C ASN A 46 9.11 -9.28 -26.10
N SER A 47 9.06 -10.58 -26.37
CA SER A 47 7.85 -11.39 -26.18
C SER A 47 7.47 -11.66 -24.72
N HIS A 48 8.36 -11.35 -23.77
CA HIS A 48 8.16 -11.60 -22.34
C HIS A 48 7.83 -10.33 -21.55
N ILE A 49 8.13 -9.13 -22.09
CA ILE A 49 7.78 -7.85 -21.44
C ILE A 49 6.39 -7.44 -21.87
N TYR A 50 5.43 -7.53 -20.94
CA TYR A 50 4.02 -7.22 -21.21
C TYR A 50 3.63 -5.81 -20.78
N ALA A 51 4.37 -5.19 -19.86
CA ALA A 51 4.14 -3.80 -19.48
C ALA A 51 5.42 -3.08 -19.05
N LEU A 52 5.46 -1.77 -19.27
CA LEU A 52 6.49 -0.88 -18.74
C LEU A 52 5.94 -0.11 -17.56
N THR A 53 6.51 -0.32 -16.38
CA THR A 53 6.01 0.26 -15.15
C THR A 53 6.71 1.57 -14.84
N LEU A 54 5.94 2.58 -14.42
CA LEU A 54 6.40 3.96 -14.30
C LEU A 54 6.26 4.45 -12.87
N THR A 55 7.40 4.71 -12.23
CA THR A 55 7.43 5.15 -10.84
C THR A 55 7.06 6.62 -10.69
N ASP A 56 6.00 6.91 -9.93
CA ASP A 56 5.55 8.27 -9.63
C ASP A 56 6.35 8.90 -8.48
N ASN A 57 7.08 9.99 -8.78
CA ASN A 57 7.82 10.81 -7.80
C ASN A 57 8.64 9.96 -6.77
N PRO A 58 9.57 9.10 -7.24
CA PRO A 58 10.28 8.12 -6.41
C PRO A 58 11.01 8.78 -5.24
N GLY A 59 10.95 8.15 -4.05
CA GLY A 59 11.59 8.66 -2.84
C GLY A 59 10.99 9.98 -2.35
N GLY A 60 9.76 10.32 -2.76
CA GLY A 60 9.10 11.56 -2.37
C GLY A 60 9.74 12.81 -2.96
N THR A 61 10.37 12.68 -4.12
CA THR A 61 11.07 13.74 -4.84
C THR A 61 10.42 13.96 -6.22
N PRO A 62 10.30 15.22 -6.71
CA PRO A 62 9.68 15.49 -8.01
C PRO A 62 10.41 14.79 -9.15
N ALA A 63 9.63 14.11 -9.99
CA ALA A 63 10.04 13.50 -11.24
C ALA A 63 9.05 13.90 -12.35
N MET A 64 9.34 13.48 -13.59
CA MET A 64 8.37 13.50 -14.68
C MET A 64 7.10 12.76 -14.25
N SER A 65 5.94 13.31 -14.57
CA SER A 65 4.65 12.68 -14.27
C SER A 65 4.59 11.29 -14.89
N ALA A 66 4.36 10.27 -14.05
CA ALA A 66 4.17 8.90 -14.50
C ALA A 66 2.92 8.78 -15.39
N ASP A 67 1.88 9.56 -15.10
CA ASP A 67 0.64 9.60 -15.89
C ASP A 67 0.92 10.05 -17.33
N PHE A 68 1.67 11.16 -17.48
CA PHE A 68 2.02 11.69 -18.79
C PHE A 68 2.98 10.75 -19.54
N MET A 69 4.01 10.23 -18.87
CA MET A 69 4.93 9.27 -19.48
C MET A 69 4.19 7.99 -19.91
N GLY A 70 3.17 7.55 -19.17
CA GLY A 70 2.32 6.44 -19.56
C GLY A 70 1.57 6.71 -20.87
N SER A 71 1.10 7.94 -21.04
CA SER A 71 0.46 8.39 -22.28
C SER A 71 1.39 8.30 -23.50
N GLU A 72 2.66 8.68 -23.34
CA GLU A 72 3.67 8.57 -24.39
C GLU A 72 4.00 7.10 -24.70
N ILE A 73 4.09 6.25 -23.68
CA ILE A 73 4.34 4.81 -23.85
C ILE A 73 3.20 4.11 -24.60
N VAL A 74 1.93 4.46 -24.33
CA VAL A 74 0.78 3.95 -25.10
C VAL A 74 0.96 4.24 -26.59
N ARG A 75 1.41 5.46 -26.97
CA ARG A 75 1.63 5.83 -28.37
C ARG A 75 2.73 5.03 -29.05
N LEU A 76 3.68 4.48 -28.28
CA LEU A 76 4.72 3.59 -28.80
C LEU A 76 4.21 2.15 -29.05
N GLY A 77 3.02 1.80 -28.55
CA GLY A 77 2.40 0.49 -28.79
C GLY A 77 2.71 -0.59 -27.75
N ILE A 78 3.16 -0.20 -26.56
CA ILE A 78 3.35 -1.09 -25.40
C ILE A 78 2.52 -0.61 -24.21
N GLU A 79 2.06 -1.53 -23.37
CA GLU A 79 1.21 -1.22 -22.22
C GLU A 79 2.04 -0.54 -21.11
N PRO A 80 1.68 0.66 -20.64
CA PRO A 80 2.25 1.18 -19.41
C PRO A 80 1.55 0.57 -18.18
N LEU A 81 2.28 0.47 -17.06
CA LEU A 81 1.75 0.25 -15.72
C LEU A 81 2.11 1.46 -14.84
N VAL A 82 1.16 2.39 -14.66
CA VAL A 82 1.44 3.65 -13.95
C VAL A 82 1.33 3.44 -12.45
N HIS A 83 2.38 3.79 -11.69
CA HIS A 83 2.28 3.86 -10.23
C HIS A 83 1.41 5.04 -9.85
N PHE A 84 0.20 4.79 -9.33
CA PHE A 84 -0.74 5.83 -8.96
C PHE A 84 -0.69 6.05 -7.44
N THR A 85 -0.07 7.16 -7.01
CA THR A 85 0.22 7.40 -5.58
C THR A 85 -0.65 8.48 -4.93
N CYS A 86 -0.94 8.30 -3.64
CA CYS A 86 -1.82 9.18 -2.87
C CYS A 86 -1.11 10.38 -2.19
N LYS A 87 0.22 10.47 -2.26
CA LYS A 87 1.04 11.32 -1.37
C LYS A 87 0.85 12.82 -1.55
N ASP A 88 0.61 13.26 -2.78
CA ASP A 88 0.67 14.65 -3.22
C ASP A 88 -0.59 15.11 -3.96
N LYS A 89 -1.65 14.29 -3.97
CA LYS A 89 -2.91 14.55 -4.68
C LYS A 89 -4.10 14.51 -3.71
N ASN A 90 -5.05 15.42 -3.88
CA ASN A 90 -6.37 15.33 -3.24
C ASN A 90 -7.34 14.54 -4.14
N ARG A 91 -8.55 14.21 -3.65
CA ARG A 91 -9.51 13.43 -4.45
C ARG A 91 -9.89 14.08 -5.79
N ASN A 92 -9.95 15.41 -5.87
CA ASN A 92 -10.25 16.12 -7.11
C ASN A 92 -9.12 15.96 -8.15
N ALA A 93 -7.86 16.09 -7.71
CA ALA A 93 -6.70 15.86 -8.56
C ALA A 93 -6.60 14.40 -9.00
N MET A 94 -6.88 13.44 -8.09
CA MET A 94 -6.86 12.02 -8.43
C MET A 94 -7.94 11.67 -9.46
N GLU A 95 -9.18 12.09 -9.24
CA GLU A 95 -10.29 11.83 -10.17
C GLU A 95 -10.04 12.45 -11.56
N SER A 96 -9.56 13.70 -11.59
CA SER A 96 -9.20 14.38 -12.86
C SER A 96 -8.06 13.66 -13.59
N SER A 97 -7.07 13.15 -12.85
CA SER A 97 -5.95 12.40 -13.44
C SER A 97 -6.42 11.06 -14.00
N LEU A 98 -7.34 10.36 -13.31
CA LEU A 98 -7.96 9.14 -13.82
C LEU A 98 -8.73 9.41 -15.12
N TYR A 99 -9.53 10.48 -15.21
CA TYR A 99 -10.18 10.83 -16.48
C TYR A 99 -9.19 11.07 -17.62
N ALA A 100 -8.05 11.72 -17.34
CA ALA A 100 -7.01 11.94 -18.33
C ALA A 100 -6.35 10.63 -18.79
N LEU A 101 -6.08 9.71 -17.85
CA LEU A 101 -5.51 8.39 -18.13
C LEU A 101 -6.45 7.53 -18.98
N ASP A 102 -7.72 7.45 -18.62
CA ASP A 102 -8.74 6.73 -19.39
C ASP A 102 -8.83 7.30 -20.82
N ARG A 103 -8.90 8.63 -20.95
CA ARG A 103 -8.95 9.30 -22.25
C ARG A 103 -7.72 9.03 -23.11
N ALA A 104 -6.54 8.88 -22.49
CA ALA A 104 -5.27 8.58 -23.13
C ALA A 104 -5.09 7.09 -23.45
N GLY A 105 -5.98 6.21 -22.98
CA GLY A 105 -5.87 4.75 -23.15
C GLY A 105 -4.90 4.09 -22.17
N VAL A 106 -4.49 4.78 -21.10
CA VAL A 106 -3.67 4.20 -20.02
C VAL A 106 -4.57 3.44 -19.07
N ARG A 107 -4.54 2.11 -19.16
CA ARG A 107 -5.48 1.24 -18.44
C ARG A 107 -4.88 0.58 -17.21
N ASN A 108 -3.57 0.33 -17.18
CA ASN A 108 -2.97 -0.45 -16.08
C ASN A 108 -2.42 0.48 -15.00
N LEU A 109 -2.91 0.33 -13.78
CA LEU A 109 -2.57 1.16 -12.64
C LEU A 109 -2.05 0.31 -11.48
N LEU A 110 -0.99 0.77 -10.81
CA LEU A 110 -0.51 0.19 -9.56
C LEU A 110 -0.73 1.18 -8.43
N VAL A 111 -1.79 0.96 -7.65
CA VAL A 111 -2.25 1.89 -6.62
C VAL A 111 -1.49 1.70 -5.29
N MET A 112 -0.96 2.79 -4.74
CA MET A 112 -0.17 2.75 -3.52
C MET A 112 -0.20 4.06 -2.73
N SER A 113 0.19 4.02 -1.45
CA SER A 113 0.20 5.24 -0.62
C SER A 113 1.19 6.28 -1.14
N GLY A 114 2.33 5.82 -1.67
CA GLY A 114 3.45 6.65 -2.06
C GLY A 114 4.40 6.98 -0.90
N ASP A 115 5.62 7.35 -1.25
CA ASP A 115 6.64 7.83 -0.31
C ASP A 115 6.24 9.17 0.29
N TYR A 116 6.67 9.43 1.53
CA TYR A 116 6.44 10.73 2.13
C TYR A 116 7.20 11.82 1.36
N PRO A 117 6.58 12.95 0.97
CA PRO A 117 7.30 14.00 0.26
C PRO A 117 8.43 14.59 1.11
N VAL A 118 9.65 14.62 0.54
CA VAL A 118 10.86 15.08 1.25
C VAL A 118 11.53 16.28 0.60
N SER A 119 11.38 16.46 -0.71
CA SER A 119 12.04 17.53 -1.47
C SER A 119 11.11 18.12 -2.55
N GLY A 120 11.44 19.32 -3.01
CA GLY A 120 10.57 20.12 -3.89
C GLY A 120 11.15 21.50 -4.17
N TYR A 121 10.41 22.35 -4.89
CA TYR A 121 10.77 23.76 -5.07
C TYR A 121 10.79 24.46 -3.71
N GLN A 122 11.93 25.08 -3.37
CA GLN A 122 12.16 25.74 -2.08
C GLN A 122 11.97 24.83 -0.83
N GLY A 123 12.15 23.51 -0.99
CA GLY A 123 12.17 22.57 0.13
C GLY A 123 11.01 21.58 0.14
N ARG A 124 10.64 21.12 1.34
CA ARG A 124 9.66 20.05 1.54
C ARG A 124 8.24 20.56 1.30
N PRO A 125 7.45 19.95 0.39
CA PRO A 125 6.07 20.35 0.16
C PRO A 125 5.15 19.83 1.29
N ALA A 126 3.91 20.33 1.33
CA ALA A 126 2.89 19.78 2.20
C ALA A 126 2.51 18.35 1.76
N PRO A 127 2.46 17.38 2.68
CA PRO A 127 1.88 16.06 2.38
C PRO A 127 0.35 16.20 2.24
N VAL A 128 -0.25 15.55 1.24
CA VAL A 128 -1.70 15.66 0.98
C VAL A 128 -2.45 14.46 1.59
N PHE A 129 -2.27 13.26 1.03
CA PHE A 129 -2.89 12.02 1.51
C PHE A 129 -4.40 12.16 1.86
N ASP A 130 -5.18 12.82 1.01
CA ASP A 130 -6.63 12.98 1.20
C ASP A 130 -7.37 11.64 1.07
N LEU A 131 -6.96 10.86 0.06
CA LEU A 131 -7.38 9.47 -0.11
C LEU A 131 -6.24 8.53 0.28
N ASP A 132 -6.58 7.33 0.72
CA ASP A 132 -5.63 6.23 0.84
C ASP A 132 -5.85 5.24 -0.32
N PRO A 133 -4.97 4.25 -0.52
CA PRO A 133 -5.07 3.34 -1.67
C PRO A 133 -6.38 2.58 -1.76
N ILE A 134 -7.06 2.35 -0.64
CA ILE A 134 -8.33 1.62 -0.60
C ILE A 134 -9.43 2.52 -1.17
N HIS A 135 -9.45 3.80 -0.81
CA HIS A 135 -10.38 4.77 -1.41
C HIS A 135 -10.16 4.94 -2.92
N VAL A 136 -8.89 4.94 -3.37
CA VAL A 136 -8.57 5.07 -4.80
C VAL A 136 -9.04 3.84 -5.58
N LEU A 137 -8.85 2.63 -5.03
CA LEU A 137 -9.37 1.41 -5.64
C LEU A 137 -10.90 1.39 -5.71
N GLN A 138 -11.58 1.90 -4.69
CA GLN A 138 -13.04 2.09 -4.72
C GLN A 138 -13.45 3.07 -5.82
N LEU A 139 -12.79 4.23 -5.92
CA LEU A 139 -13.05 5.21 -6.98
C LEU A 139 -12.87 4.58 -8.37
N ILE A 140 -11.76 3.89 -8.61
CA ILE A 140 -11.49 3.20 -9.89
C ILE A 140 -12.57 2.15 -10.17
N SER A 141 -12.98 1.38 -9.16
CA SER A 141 -14.03 0.37 -9.30
C SER A 141 -15.38 0.98 -9.68
N GLU A 142 -15.73 2.14 -9.11
CA GLU A 142 -16.95 2.86 -9.48
C GLU A 142 -16.84 3.50 -10.87
N MET A 143 -15.67 4.02 -11.26
CA MET A 143 -15.42 4.50 -12.62
C MET A 143 -15.56 3.38 -13.66
N ASN A 144 -15.03 2.20 -13.38
CA ASN A 144 -15.19 1.00 -14.22
C ASN A 144 -16.64 0.52 -14.32
N LYS A 145 -17.51 0.90 -13.37
CA LYS A 145 -18.97 0.66 -13.44
C LYS A 145 -19.71 1.82 -14.10
N GLY A 146 -19.04 2.88 -14.51
CA GLY A 146 -19.64 4.15 -14.90
C GLY A 146 -20.03 4.94 -13.65
N LEU A 147 -19.11 5.80 -13.19
CA LEU A 147 -19.26 6.58 -11.96
C LEU A 147 -20.55 7.40 -11.99
N GLU A 148 -21.30 7.34 -10.89
CA GLU A 148 -22.50 8.15 -10.67
C GLU A 148 -22.21 9.30 -9.73
N TYR A 149 -22.71 10.49 -10.07
CA TYR A 149 -22.57 11.68 -9.23
C TYR A 149 -23.76 12.64 -9.40
N PRO A 150 -24.05 13.49 -8.40
CA PRO A 150 -25.11 14.49 -8.50
C PRO A 150 -24.78 15.56 -9.55
N GLY A 151 -25.65 15.75 -10.53
CA GLY A 151 -25.60 16.84 -11.51
C GLY A 151 -26.77 17.82 -11.37
N MET A 152 -26.77 18.89 -12.16
CA MET A 152 -27.80 19.94 -12.10
C MET A 152 -29.23 19.43 -12.35
N LYS A 153 -29.39 18.33 -13.10
CA LYS A 153 -30.69 17.73 -13.48
C LYS A 153 -30.92 16.35 -12.84
N GLY A 154 -30.26 16.05 -11.72
CA GLY A 154 -30.30 14.76 -11.05
C GLY A 154 -29.00 13.97 -11.19
N THR A 155 -29.03 12.68 -10.89
CA THR A 155 -27.84 11.81 -10.99
C THR A 155 -27.38 11.65 -12.43
N THR A 156 -26.11 11.94 -12.68
CA THR A 156 -25.45 11.67 -13.96
C THR A 156 -24.60 10.42 -13.82
N ARG A 157 -24.68 9.54 -14.82
CA ARG A 157 -23.83 8.35 -14.93
C ARG A 157 -22.87 8.50 -16.10
N HIS A 158 -21.59 8.31 -15.85
CA HIS A 158 -20.57 8.33 -16.89
C HIS A 158 -20.54 7.04 -17.71
N GLN A 159 -19.88 7.09 -18.87
CA GLN A 159 -19.47 5.88 -19.58
C GLN A 159 -18.49 5.09 -18.70
N PRO A 160 -18.58 3.75 -18.64
CA PRO A 160 -17.62 2.93 -17.91
C PRO A 160 -16.19 3.12 -18.44
N ALA A 161 -15.23 3.27 -17.53
CA ALA A 161 -13.81 3.13 -17.83
C ALA A 161 -13.40 1.64 -17.94
N ASP A 162 -12.18 1.37 -18.41
CA ASP A 162 -11.59 0.01 -18.47
C ASP A 162 -10.21 -0.03 -17.79
N PHE A 163 -10.14 0.41 -16.54
CA PHE A 163 -8.91 0.27 -15.75
C PHE A 163 -8.68 -1.17 -15.31
N PHE A 164 -7.42 -1.60 -15.38
CA PHE A 164 -6.88 -2.78 -14.74
C PHE A 164 -6.00 -2.36 -13.56
N ALA A 165 -6.60 -2.25 -12.38
CA ALA A 165 -5.93 -1.67 -11.21
C ALA A 165 -5.45 -2.74 -10.22
N GLY A 166 -4.15 -2.73 -9.93
CA GLY A 166 -3.53 -3.54 -8.89
C GLY A 166 -3.14 -2.73 -7.67
N ALA A 167 -2.67 -3.43 -6.63
CA ALA A 167 -2.18 -2.81 -5.41
C ALA A 167 -0.91 -3.48 -4.88
N VAL A 168 -0.22 -2.81 -3.95
CA VAL A 168 1.04 -3.33 -3.37
C VAL A 168 0.84 -3.97 -2.00
N VAL A 169 1.61 -5.00 -1.64
CA VAL A 169 1.70 -5.55 -0.28
C VAL A 169 3.15 -5.77 0.13
N SER A 170 3.50 -5.50 1.40
CA SER A 170 4.83 -5.84 1.92
C SER A 170 4.73 -7.07 2.83
N PRO A 171 5.15 -8.26 2.36
CA PRO A 171 5.27 -9.43 3.24
C PRO A 171 6.56 -9.41 4.07
N PHE A 172 7.45 -8.46 3.83
CA PHE A 172 8.77 -8.37 4.47
C PHE A 172 8.69 -7.54 5.75
N LYS A 173 8.05 -8.08 6.79
CA LYS A 173 7.95 -7.44 8.11
C LYS A 173 8.66 -8.24 9.19
N ALA A 174 9.37 -7.50 10.04
CA ALA A 174 10.18 -8.06 11.12
C ALA A 174 9.32 -8.45 12.32
N THR A 175 8.21 -7.75 12.59
CA THR A 175 7.38 -7.96 13.78
C THR A 175 6.00 -8.50 13.41
N GLU A 176 5.41 -9.26 14.33
CA GLU A 176 4.04 -9.78 14.20
C GLU A 176 3.04 -8.65 13.92
N ALA A 177 3.07 -7.59 14.73
CA ALA A 177 2.17 -6.45 14.57
C ALA A 177 2.25 -5.85 13.18
N GLU A 178 3.45 -5.69 12.62
CA GLU A 178 3.62 -5.15 11.28
C GLU A 178 3.13 -6.13 10.20
N GLN A 179 3.39 -7.42 10.35
CA GLN A 179 2.93 -8.42 9.39
C GLN A 179 1.40 -8.48 9.34
N ILE A 180 0.74 -8.55 10.51
CA ILE A 180 -0.71 -8.66 10.60
C ILE A 180 -1.39 -7.42 10.02
N ILE A 181 -0.93 -6.21 10.34
CA ILE A 181 -1.56 -5.00 9.80
C ILE A 181 -1.35 -4.83 8.28
N GLN A 182 -0.25 -5.37 7.71
CA GLN A 182 -0.09 -5.39 6.24
C GLN A 182 -1.10 -6.34 5.59
N TYR A 183 -1.30 -7.52 6.16
CA TYR A 183 -2.27 -8.50 5.65
C TYR A 183 -3.74 -8.07 5.86
N SER A 184 -4.05 -7.43 6.99
CA SER A 184 -5.36 -6.76 7.18
C SER A 184 -5.63 -5.72 6.09
N LYS A 185 -4.62 -4.92 5.72
CA LYS A 185 -4.76 -3.93 4.63
C LYS A 185 -4.82 -4.59 3.25
N LEU A 186 -4.11 -5.69 3.03
CA LEU A 186 -4.20 -6.47 1.79
C LEU A 186 -5.64 -6.93 1.55
N LYS A 187 -6.29 -7.53 2.55
CA LYS A 187 -7.71 -7.91 2.46
C LYS A 187 -8.59 -6.75 2.01
N LYS A 188 -8.47 -5.58 2.66
CA LYS A 188 -9.25 -4.38 2.29
C LYS A 188 -8.97 -3.88 0.87
N LYS A 189 -7.73 -4.01 0.37
CA LYS A 189 -7.39 -3.64 -1.02
C LYS A 189 -8.09 -4.55 -2.03
N ILE A 190 -8.15 -5.85 -1.74
CA ILE A 190 -8.85 -6.82 -2.58
C ILE A 190 -10.36 -6.54 -2.56
N GLU A 191 -10.94 -6.33 -1.38
CA GLU A 191 -12.36 -5.96 -1.22
C GLU A 191 -12.71 -4.63 -1.91
N ALA A 192 -11.76 -3.69 -1.98
CA ALA A 192 -11.92 -2.42 -2.68
C ALA A 192 -11.81 -2.51 -4.21
N GLY A 193 -11.49 -3.69 -4.76
CA GLY A 193 -11.45 -3.94 -6.19
C GLY A 193 -10.06 -4.04 -6.82
N ALA A 194 -9.00 -4.27 -6.03
CA ALA A 194 -7.71 -4.63 -6.63
C ALA A 194 -7.82 -5.92 -7.45
N GLN A 195 -7.36 -5.88 -8.70
CA GLN A 195 -7.43 -6.98 -9.66
C GLN A 195 -6.14 -7.80 -9.75
N PHE A 196 -5.04 -7.30 -9.20
CA PHE A 196 -3.79 -8.02 -8.98
C PHE A 196 -2.99 -7.39 -7.83
N ILE A 197 -2.01 -8.11 -7.31
CA ILE A 197 -1.14 -7.64 -6.23
C ILE A 197 0.32 -7.71 -6.64
N VAL A 198 1.10 -6.69 -6.31
CA VAL A 198 2.58 -6.70 -6.45
C VAL A 198 3.21 -6.71 -5.06
N THR A 199 4.15 -7.60 -4.80
CA THR A 199 4.88 -7.59 -3.52
C THR A 199 5.84 -6.41 -3.46
N GLN A 200 6.14 -5.93 -2.26
CA GLN A 200 7.26 -5.01 -2.03
C GLN A 200 8.60 -5.75 -2.18
N LEU A 201 9.70 -5.01 -2.23
CA LEU A 201 11.05 -5.52 -2.33
C LEU A 201 11.53 -6.28 -1.08
N GLY A 202 12.03 -7.50 -1.33
CA GLY A 202 12.74 -8.34 -0.36
C GLY A 202 13.38 -9.54 -1.07
N TYR A 203 14.15 -10.33 -0.32
CA TYR A 203 15.01 -11.39 -0.87
C TYR A 203 14.86 -12.73 -0.16
N ASP A 204 13.93 -12.85 0.78
CA ASP A 204 13.66 -14.09 1.48
C ASP A 204 12.54 -14.87 0.78
N ALA A 205 12.89 -16.03 0.19
CA ALA A 205 11.93 -16.90 -0.51
C ALA A 205 10.79 -17.34 0.41
N ARG A 206 11.05 -17.51 1.72
CA ARG A 206 10.03 -17.90 2.67
C ARG A 206 8.99 -16.80 2.88
N LYS A 207 9.36 -15.52 2.80
CA LYS A 207 8.41 -14.40 2.84
C LYS A 207 7.57 -14.26 1.57
N PHE A 208 8.12 -14.60 0.41
CA PHE A 208 7.33 -14.69 -0.83
C PHE A 208 6.31 -15.83 -0.75
N HIS A 209 6.72 -17.00 -0.27
CA HIS A 209 5.80 -18.13 -0.07
C HIS A 209 4.73 -17.82 0.99
N GLU A 210 5.06 -17.04 2.03
CA GLU A 210 4.13 -16.64 3.10
C GLU A 210 2.89 -15.92 2.53
N VAL A 211 3.08 -14.95 1.62
CA VAL A 211 1.95 -14.22 1.04
C VAL A 211 1.11 -15.10 0.11
N LEU A 212 1.70 -16.06 -0.61
CA LEU A 212 0.95 -17.04 -1.41
C LEU A 212 0.03 -17.90 -0.55
N LEU A 213 0.55 -18.43 0.56
CA LEU A 213 -0.24 -19.21 1.51
C LEU A 213 -1.35 -18.35 2.15
N TYR A 214 -1.04 -17.10 2.51
CA TYR A 214 -2.02 -16.18 3.06
C TYR A 214 -3.16 -15.91 2.06
N MET A 215 -2.84 -15.67 0.79
CA MET A 215 -3.81 -15.51 -0.30
C MET A 215 -4.69 -16.75 -0.43
N LYS A 216 -4.08 -17.94 -0.50
CA LYS A 216 -4.78 -19.23 -0.63
C LYS A 216 -5.75 -19.48 0.53
N GLN A 217 -5.30 -19.30 1.78
CA GLN A 217 -6.11 -19.57 2.97
C GLN A 217 -7.29 -18.63 3.15
N ASN A 218 -7.18 -17.40 2.66
CA ASN A 218 -8.26 -16.43 2.70
C ASN A 218 -9.15 -16.47 1.44
N GLY A 219 -8.93 -17.43 0.54
CA GLY A 219 -9.75 -17.62 -0.67
C GLY A 219 -9.57 -16.52 -1.72
N PHE A 220 -8.44 -15.80 -1.70
CA PHE A 220 -8.16 -14.76 -2.68
C PHE A 220 -7.56 -15.38 -3.96
N SER A 221 -8.20 -15.15 -5.10
CA SER A 221 -7.84 -15.76 -6.40
C SER A 221 -7.23 -14.79 -7.42
N ILE A 222 -7.01 -13.52 -7.04
CA ILE A 222 -6.42 -12.54 -7.95
C ILE A 222 -4.91 -12.80 -8.15
N PRO A 223 -4.35 -12.48 -9.33
CA PRO A 223 -2.92 -12.65 -9.62
C PRO A 223 -1.99 -11.98 -8.60
N LEU A 224 -0.89 -12.67 -8.29
CA LEU A 224 0.19 -12.16 -7.44
C LEU A 224 1.48 -12.06 -8.25
N ILE A 225 2.07 -10.87 -8.30
CA ILE A 225 3.31 -10.56 -8.99
C ILE A 225 4.43 -10.35 -7.96
N GLY A 226 5.55 -11.02 -8.16
CA GLY A 226 6.72 -10.89 -7.29
C GLY A 226 7.66 -9.80 -7.79
N ASN A 227 8.09 -8.91 -6.90
CA ASN A 227 9.01 -7.83 -7.25
C ASN A 227 10.46 -8.26 -7.08
N ILE A 228 11.22 -8.22 -8.19
CA ILE A 228 12.63 -8.55 -8.31
C ILE A 228 13.39 -7.26 -8.57
N TYR A 229 14.40 -6.98 -7.74
CA TYR A 229 15.27 -5.82 -7.94
C TYR A 229 16.69 -6.26 -8.24
N ILE A 230 17.26 -5.74 -9.32
CA ILE A 230 18.66 -5.97 -9.70
C ILE A 230 19.51 -5.10 -8.77
N LEU A 231 19.95 -5.69 -7.66
CA LEU A 231 20.40 -4.96 -6.47
C LEU A 231 21.90 -4.63 -6.47
N PRO A 232 22.34 -3.40 -6.83
CA PRO A 232 23.73 -3.00 -6.62
C PRO A 232 24.02 -2.80 -5.13
N PHE A 233 25.30 -2.97 -4.75
CA PHE A 233 25.75 -2.82 -3.37
C PHE A 233 25.36 -1.48 -2.72
N GLY A 234 25.42 -0.36 -3.46
CA GLY A 234 25.04 0.95 -2.95
C GLY A 234 23.57 1.02 -2.50
N ALA A 235 22.66 0.51 -3.32
CA ALA A 235 21.24 0.43 -2.98
C ALA A 235 21.00 -0.56 -1.84
N ALA A 236 21.69 -1.70 -1.83
CA ALA A 236 21.62 -2.69 -0.77
C ALA A 236 21.97 -2.10 0.60
N LYS A 237 23.04 -1.30 0.66
CA LYS A 237 23.47 -0.60 1.87
C LYS A 237 22.42 0.38 2.38
N MET A 238 21.76 1.13 1.49
CA MET A 238 20.67 2.04 1.87
C MET A 238 19.44 1.28 2.37
N MET A 239 19.04 0.20 1.70
CA MET A 239 17.90 -0.64 2.11
C MET A 239 18.17 -1.32 3.45
N ASN A 240 19.38 -1.85 3.67
CA ASN A 240 19.78 -2.47 4.93
C ASN A 240 19.74 -1.50 6.12
N ARG A 241 20.12 -0.23 5.89
CA ARG A 241 20.02 0.86 6.87
C ARG A 241 18.60 1.39 7.04
N ASN A 242 17.63 0.89 6.26
CA ASN A 242 16.26 1.38 6.19
C ASN A 242 16.15 2.87 5.77
N ASP A 243 17.10 3.35 4.95
CA ASP A 243 17.04 4.68 4.32
C ASP A 243 16.01 4.70 3.17
N LEU A 244 15.62 3.52 2.66
CA LEU A 244 14.57 3.32 1.67
C LEU A 244 13.41 2.52 2.33
N PRO A 245 12.42 3.21 2.92
CA PRO A 245 11.41 2.58 3.74
C PRO A 245 10.64 1.46 3.01
N GLY A 246 10.44 0.34 3.70
CA GLY A 246 9.64 -0.78 3.22
C GLY A 246 10.38 -1.80 2.35
N SER A 247 11.63 -1.52 1.96
CA SER A 247 12.53 -2.51 1.34
C SER A 247 13.35 -3.23 2.40
N VAL A 248 13.60 -4.52 2.25
CA VAL A 248 14.39 -5.30 3.22
C VAL A 248 15.61 -5.94 2.56
N VAL A 249 16.80 -5.58 3.07
CA VAL A 249 18.08 -6.25 2.79
C VAL A 249 18.70 -6.62 4.13
N THR A 250 18.95 -7.91 4.35
CA THR A 250 19.55 -8.40 5.60
C THR A 250 21.07 -8.22 5.59
N ASP A 251 21.69 -8.29 6.77
CA ASP A 251 23.14 -8.18 6.90
C ASP A 251 23.86 -9.29 6.13
N LYS A 252 23.28 -10.50 6.12
CA LYS A 252 23.76 -11.64 5.32
C LYS A 252 23.81 -11.30 3.82
N LEU A 253 22.72 -10.78 3.24
CA LEU A 253 22.69 -10.39 1.84
C LEU A 253 23.65 -9.22 1.54
N LEU A 254 23.75 -8.25 2.45
CA LEU A 254 24.66 -7.14 2.28
C LEU A 254 26.13 -7.62 2.24
N ALA A 255 26.50 -8.58 3.08
CA ALA A 255 27.82 -9.18 3.10
C ALA A 255 28.15 -9.92 1.79
N ASP A 256 27.19 -10.69 1.25
CA ASP A 256 27.36 -11.36 -0.06
C ASP A 256 27.65 -10.34 -1.16
N LEU A 257 26.87 -9.24 -1.20
CA LEU A 257 27.07 -8.16 -2.18
C LEU A 257 28.39 -7.39 -1.96
N ASP A 258 28.86 -7.28 -0.72
CA ASP A 258 30.14 -6.66 -0.36
C ASP A 258 31.34 -7.50 -0.85
N HIS A 259 31.18 -8.82 -0.88
CA HIS A 259 32.16 -9.72 -1.49
C HIS A 259 32.11 -9.64 -3.02
N GLU A 260 30.91 -9.75 -3.60
CA GLU A 260 30.70 -9.78 -5.06
C GLU A 260 31.18 -8.51 -5.77
N LYS A 261 31.06 -7.33 -5.14
CA LYS A 261 31.50 -6.07 -5.76
C LYS A 261 33.01 -6.03 -6.07
N ASN A 262 33.81 -6.94 -5.48
CA ASN A 262 35.25 -7.03 -5.70
C ASN A 262 35.63 -7.89 -6.92
N ALA A 263 34.66 -8.56 -7.55
CA ALA A 263 34.89 -9.28 -8.80
C ALA A 263 35.24 -8.33 -9.96
N PRO A 264 35.90 -8.80 -11.04
CA PRO A 264 36.30 -7.96 -12.18
C PRO A 264 35.14 -7.18 -12.83
N ASP A 265 33.95 -7.78 -12.87
CA ASP A 265 32.72 -7.17 -13.40
C ASP A 265 31.94 -6.35 -12.34
N LYS A 266 32.54 -6.14 -11.17
CA LYS A 266 31.95 -5.47 -10.00
C LYS A 266 30.65 -6.14 -9.55
N GLY A 267 30.56 -7.46 -9.67
CA GLY A 267 29.43 -8.29 -9.22
C GLY A 267 28.21 -8.22 -10.13
N GLN A 268 28.34 -7.76 -11.37
CA GLN A 268 27.21 -7.63 -12.29
C GLN A 268 26.59 -8.99 -12.64
N GLY A 269 27.40 -9.98 -13.00
CA GLY A 269 26.94 -11.33 -13.31
C GLY A 269 26.26 -11.99 -12.11
N ALA A 270 26.81 -11.82 -10.91
CA ALA A 270 26.19 -12.33 -9.68
C ALA A 270 24.79 -11.72 -9.43
N ARG A 271 24.62 -10.41 -9.66
CA ARG A 271 23.32 -9.74 -9.55
C ARG A 271 22.30 -10.23 -10.59
N ILE A 272 22.72 -10.40 -11.84
CA ILE A 272 21.87 -10.93 -12.91
C ILE A 272 21.44 -12.36 -12.58
N LEU A 273 22.39 -13.22 -12.19
CA LEU A 273 22.10 -14.61 -11.82
C LEU A 273 21.18 -14.69 -10.59
N ARG A 274 21.36 -13.82 -9.59
CA ARG A 274 20.43 -13.73 -8.46
C ARG A 274 19.03 -13.37 -8.93
N ALA A 275 18.87 -12.32 -9.75
CA ALA A 275 17.56 -11.95 -10.27
C ALA A 275 16.91 -13.09 -11.08
N ALA A 276 17.67 -13.79 -11.92
CA ALA A 276 17.20 -14.94 -12.69
C ALA A 276 16.79 -16.14 -11.81
N ARG A 277 17.52 -16.43 -10.73
CA ARG A 277 17.11 -17.47 -9.78
C ARG A 277 15.82 -17.09 -9.04
N MET A 278 15.66 -15.82 -8.65
CA MET A 278 14.41 -15.35 -8.04
C MET A 278 13.25 -15.43 -9.03
N TYR A 279 13.46 -15.12 -10.30
CA TYR A 279 12.46 -15.33 -11.36
C TYR A 279 11.98 -16.79 -11.39
N ALA A 280 12.91 -17.74 -11.47
CA ALA A 280 12.61 -19.17 -11.50
C ALA A 280 11.85 -19.62 -10.25
N ILE A 281 12.28 -19.15 -9.07
CA ILE A 281 11.63 -19.45 -7.78
C ILE A 281 10.19 -18.95 -7.76
N LEU A 282 9.96 -17.68 -8.11
CA LEU A 282 8.62 -17.08 -8.10
C LEU A 282 7.68 -17.77 -9.10
N LYS A 283 8.16 -18.04 -10.32
CA LYS A 283 7.42 -18.79 -11.32
C LYS A 283 7.07 -20.19 -10.83
N GLY A 284 8.06 -20.91 -10.31
CA GLY A 284 7.91 -22.29 -9.85
C GLY A 284 7.00 -22.46 -8.64
N MET A 285 6.96 -21.49 -7.72
CA MET A 285 6.08 -21.55 -6.54
C MET A 285 4.64 -21.07 -6.80
N GLY A 286 4.36 -20.51 -7.98
CA GLY A 286 3.00 -20.16 -8.40
C GLY A 286 2.65 -18.67 -8.33
N PHE A 287 3.62 -17.76 -8.40
CA PHE A 287 3.32 -16.37 -8.75
C PHE A 287 2.77 -16.31 -10.19
N SER A 288 2.00 -15.29 -10.50
CA SER A 288 1.40 -15.08 -11.83
C SER A 288 2.31 -14.30 -12.77
N GLY A 289 3.38 -13.68 -12.27
CA GLY A 289 4.33 -12.91 -13.06
C GLY A 289 5.39 -12.26 -12.18
N VAL A 290 6.28 -11.48 -12.81
CA VAL A 290 7.33 -10.73 -12.08
C VAL A 290 7.37 -9.27 -12.49
N HIS A 291 7.76 -8.44 -11.54
CA HIS A 291 8.09 -7.05 -11.75
C HIS A 291 9.60 -6.89 -11.57
N ILE A 292 10.32 -6.48 -12.62
CA ILE A 292 11.77 -6.31 -12.60
C ILE A 292 12.08 -4.82 -12.49
N GLY A 293 12.71 -4.43 -11.39
CA GLY A 293 13.18 -3.07 -11.14
C GLY A 293 14.70 -2.99 -10.93
N GLY A 294 15.21 -1.77 -10.93
CA GLY A 294 16.63 -1.51 -10.69
C GLY A 294 17.07 -0.13 -11.14
N HIS A 295 18.22 0.32 -10.64
CA HIS A 295 18.79 1.58 -11.07
C HIS A 295 19.62 1.39 -12.35
N ASN A 296 19.33 2.19 -13.39
CA ASN A 296 20.09 2.22 -14.66
C ASN A 296 20.17 0.86 -15.38
N ILE A 297 19.08 0.08 -15.32
CA ILE A 297 19.00 -1.23 -15.96
C ILE A 297 18.92 -1.08 -17.49
N LYS A 298 19.67 -1.92 -18.19
CA LYS A 298 19.65 -2.02 -19.64
C LYS A 298 18.71 -3.13 -20.08
N TYR A 299 18.19 -3.02 -21.30
CA TYR A 299 17.32 -4.01 -21.91
C TYR A 299 17.95 -5.42 -21.89
N GLU A 300 19.22 -5.55 -22.26
CA GLU A 300 19.91 -6.84 -22.36
C GLU A 300 20.02 -7.54 -21.00
N GLN A 301 20.03 -6.77 -19.90
CA GLN A 301 20.06 -7.35 -18.56
C GLN A 301 18.71 -7.95 -18.18
N VAL A 302 17.61 -7.31 -18.57
CA VAL A 302 16.26 -7.85 -18.35
C VAL A 302 16.07 -9.10 -19.18
N ASP A 303 16.46 -9.06 -20.46
CA ASP A 303 16.37 -10.19 -21.37
C ASP A 303 17.16 -11.40 -20.85
N ALA A 304 18.41 -11.19 -20.42
CA ALA A 304 19.22 -12.24 -19.81
C ALA A 304 18.62 -12.81 -18.52
N ILE A 305 17.98 -11.99 -17.68
CA ILE A 305 17.31 -12.47 -16.46
C ILE A 305 16.16 -13.41 -16.81
N VAL A 306 15.37 -13.06 -17.83
CA VAL A 306 14.24 -13.87 -18.27
C VAL A 306 14.73 -15.17 -18.89
N GLU A 307 15.68 -15.12 -19.82
CA GLU A 307 16.22 -16.30 -20.49
C GLU A 307 16.83 -17.30 -19.49
N ILE A 308 17.71 -16.82 -18.61
CA ILE A 308 18.32 -17.66 -17.57
C ILE A 308 17.23 -18.14 -16.61
N GLY A 309 16.30 -17.28 -16.18
CA GLY A 309 15.22 -17.64 -15.26
C GLY A 309 14.31 -18.75 -15.81
N GLU A 310 13.94 -18.68 -17.08
CA GLU A 310 13.17 -19.74 -17.76
C GLU A 310 13.92 -21.07 -17.73
N SER A 311 15.22 -21.06 -18.08
CA SER A 311 16.07 -22.27 -18.08
C SER A 311 16.19 -22.92 -16.69
N LEU A 312 16.10 -22.11 -15.63
CA LEU A 312 16.23 -22.55 -14.24
C LEU A 312 14.89 -22.93 -13.59
N THR A 313 13.75 -22.70 -14.25
CA THR A 313 12.42 -22.88 -13.64
C THR A 313 12.13 -24.33 -13.26
N SER A 314 12.59 -25.32 -14.02
CA SER A 314 12.35 -26.74 -13.70
C SER A 314 13.02 -27.19 -12.39
N GLN A 315 14.09 -26.50 -11.97
CA GLN A 315 14.87 -26.78 -10.75
C GLN A 315 14.67 -25.73 -9.65
N TRP A 316 13.58 -24.97 -9.71
CA TRP A 316 13.34 -23.83 -8.81
C TRP A 316 13.41 -24.18 -7.32
N LYS A 317 13.02 -25.41 -6.93
CA LYS A 317 13.06 -25.89 -5.54
C LYS A 317 14.49 -25.90 -4.99
N ASP A 318 15.44 -26.35 -5.81
CA ASP A 318 16.86 -26.37 -5.43
C ASP A 318 17.45 -24.97 -5.31
N LEU A 319 16.82 -23.97 -5.95
CA LEU A 319 17.29 -22.58 -5.89
C LEU A 319 16.87 -21.86 -4.60
N VAL A 320 15.88 -22.38 -3.86
CA VAL A 320 15.37 -21.76 -2.61
C VAL A 320 16.50 -21.52 -1.61
N GLN A 321 17.48 -22.43 -1.55
CA GLN A 321 18.63 -22.32 -0.64
C GLN A 321 19.46 -21.03 -0.86
N TYR A 322 19.43 -20.44 -2.07
CA TYR A 322 20.13 -19.19 -2.37
C TYR A 322 19.39 -17.94 -1.89
N PHE A 323 18.17 -18.09 -1.36
CA PHE A 323 17.33 -16.99 -0.87
C PHE A 323 16.87 -17.21 0.57
N ASP A 324 17.70 -17.89 1.36
CA ASP A 324 17.61 -17.94 2.81
C ASP A 324 18.28 -16.70 3.41
N TYR A 325 17.57 -15.57 3.34
CA TYR A 325 17.98 -14.28 3.91
C TYR A 325 17.01 -13.87 5.03
N PRO A 326 16.93 -14.64 6.13
CA PRO A 326 15.95 -14.37 7.16
C PRO A 326 16.23 -13.05 7.88
N ILE A 327 15.17 -12.36 8.29
CA ILE A 327 15.28 -11.24 9.21
C ILE A 327 15.63 -11.82 10.58
N GLU A 328 16.74 -11.39 11.18
CA GLU A 328 17.15 -11.86 12.51
C GLU A 328 16.07 -11.54 13.56
N GLY A 329 15.63 -12.55 14.30
CA GLY A 329 14.49 -12.45 15.22
C GLY A 329 13.16 -12.07 14.54
N GLY A 330 13.08 -12.25 13.21
CA GLY A 330 11.92 -11.86 12.42
C GLY A 330 10.72 -12.78 12.61
N PHE A 331 9.54 -12.19 12.61
CA PHE A 331 8.27 -12.91 12.62
C PHE A 331 7.95 -13.53 11.26
N TYR A 332 7.47 -14.78 11.25
CA TYR A 332 6.92 -15.47 10.08
C TYR A 332 5.54 -16.00 10.42
N TYR A 333 4.57 -15.75 9.55
CA TYR A 333 3.16 -16.09 9.81
C TYR A 333 2.89 -17.60 9.76
N TYR A 334 3.73 -18.37 9.07
CA TYR A 334 3.63 -19.82 8.94
C TYR A 334 4.86 -20.53 9.49
N GLU A 335 4.69 -21.78 9.94
CA GLU A 335 5.80 -22.61 10.41
C GLU A 335 6.83 -22.87 9.31
N LYS A 336 8.13 -22.95 9.66
CA LYS A 336 9.18 -23.29 8.69
C LYS A 336 9.07 -24.77 8.36
N ASP A 337 9.15 -25.09 7.08
CA ASP A 337 9.40 -26.45 6.64
C ASP A 337 10.91 -26.68 6.52
N PRO A 338 11.52 -27.53 7.37
CA PRO A 338 12.96 -27.78 7.33
C PRO A 338 13.43 -28.52 6.08
N GLU A 339 12.54 -29.25 5.40
CA GLU A 339 12.90 -30.02 4.20
C GLU A 339 13.01 -29.13 2.96
N THR A 340 12.05 -28.22 2.79
CA THR A 340 11.99 -27.32 1.63
C THR A 340 12.64 -25.97 1.86
N GLY A 341 12.87 -25.59 3.13
CA GLY A 341 13.29 -24.24 3.52
C GLY A 341 12.18 -23.19 3.45
N LEU A 342 10.97 -23.56 2.99
CA LEU A 342 9.82 -22.68 2.84
C LEU A 342 8.89 -22.74 4.07
N ASN A 343 7.59 -22.58 3.85
CA ASN A 343 6.57 -22.60 4.91
C ASN A 343 5.72 -23.86 4.81
N ARG A 344 5.25 -24.35 5.95
CA ARG A 344 4.11 -25.27 6.02
C ARG A 344 2.81 -24.48 5.88
N GLU A 345 1.70 -25.16 5.57
CA GLU A 345 0.39 -24.49 5.51
C GLU A 345 -0.13 -24.09 6.91
N ALA A 346 0.36 -24.68 8.00
CA ALA A 346 -0.09 -24.32 9.34
C ALA A 346 0.41 -22.93 9.78
N PRO A 347 -0.47 -21.97 10.12
CA PRO A 347 -0.06 -20.68 10.67
C PRO A 347 0.53 -20.87 12.07
N VAL A 348 1.49 -20.04 12.44
CA VAL A 348 2.04 -20.03 13.80
C VAL A 348 0.99 -19.54 14.79
N LYS A 349 1.06 -20.03 16.04
CA LYS A 349 0.29 -19.43 17.13
C LYS A 349 0.85 -18.03 17.40
N LEU A 350 0.02 -17.00 17.27
CA LEU A 350 0.41 -15.63 17.62
C LEU A 350 0.82 -15.57 19.09
N GLU A 351 1.91 -14.87 19.38
CA GLU A 351 2.47 -14.82 20.73
C GLU A 351 1.48 -14.11 21.68
N ASP A 352 1.40 -14.50 22.95
CA ASP A 352 0.63 -13.73 23.94
C ASP A 352 1.31 -12.38 24.27
N GLN A 353 2.58 -12.23 23.86
CA GLN A 353 3.37 -11.02 24.09
C GLN A 353 2.82 -9.84 23.28
N LEU A 354 2.65 -8.72 23.98
CA LEU A 354 2.24 -7.46 23.36
C LEU A 354 3.45 -6.81 22.68
N PRO A 355 3.24 -6.09 21.56
CA PRO A 355 4.30 -5.28 20.96
C PRO A 355 4.88 -4.31 22.00
N ASP A 356 6.18 -3.99 21.88
CA ASP A 356 6.88 -3.04 22.76
C ASP A 356 6.41 -1.60 22.53
N VAL A 357 5.17 -1.34 22.96
CA VAL A 357 4.46 -0.08 22.82
C VAL A 357 3.66 0.13 24.11
N LYS A 358 3.83 1.31 24.72
CA LYS A 358 3.09 1.68 25.93
C LYS A 358 1.58 1.76 25.67
N ILE A 359 0.81 0.86 26.27
CA ILE A 359 -0.66 0.91 26.29
C ILE A 359 -1.10 1.65 27.56
N GLY A 360 -1.37 2.95 27.44
CA GLY A 360 -1.87 3.76 28.55
C GLY A 360 -3.31 3.41 28.97
N CYS A 361 -3.68 3.78 30.20
CA CYS A 361 -5.03 3.62 30.74
C CYS A 361 -6.11 4.38 29.95
N SER A 362 -5.70 5.40 29.16
CA SER A 362 -6.59 6.19 28.32
C SER A 362 -7.37 5.34 27.31
N TYR A 363 -6.83 4.21 26.85
CA TYR A 363 -7.55 3.31 25.94
C TYR A 363 -8.72 2.61 26.64
N ALA A 364 -8.50 2.05 27.84
CA ALA A 364 -9.56 1.40 28.61
C ALA A 364 -10.66 2.42 28.99
N PHE A 365 -10.26 3.62 29.40
CA PHE A 365 -11.16 4.74 29.65
C PHE A 365 -11.98 5.10 28.40
N SER A 366 -11.33 5.27 27.23
CA SER A 366 -12.02 5.62 25.98
C SER A 366 -13.05 4.55 25.57
N ARG A 367 -12.72 3.26 25.74
CA ARG A 367 -13.66 2.14 25.50
C ARG A 367 -14.87 2.20 26.43
N PHE A 368 -14.65 2.47 27.72
CA PHE A 368 -15.72 2.62 28.69
C PHE A 368 -16.66 3.77 28.28
N PHE A 369 -16.11 4.95 27.99
CA PHE A 369 -16.88 6.11 27.54
C PHE A 369 -17.63 5.86 26.23
N HIS A 370 -17.02 5.16 25.27
CA HIS A 370 -17.72 4.77 24.04
C HIS A 370 -18.94 3.89 24.31
N ARG A 371 -18.80 2.85 25.15
CA ARG A 371 -19.92 1.98 25.53
C ARG A 371 -21.00 2.73 26.32
N PHE A 372 -20.61 3.76 27.07
CA PHE A 372 -21.52 4.55 27.90
C PHE A 372 -22.27 5.65 27.13
N MET A 373 -21.62 6.32 26.18
CA MET A 373 -22.19 7.49 25.50
C MET A 373 -22.59 7.20 24.05
N TYR A 374 -21.78 6.46 23.29
CA TYR A 374 -21.90 6.38 21.84
C TYR A 374 -22.68 5.16 21.36
N LYS A 375 -22.73 4.06 22.11
CA LYS A 375 -23.44 2.86 21.65
C LYS A 375 -24.96 3.11 21.50
N PRO A 376 -25.54 3.00 20.28
CA PRO A 376 -26.96 3.24 20.07
C PRO A 376 -27.84 2.37 20.95
N GLY A 377 -28.95 2.94 21.42
CA GLY A 377 -29.94 2.24 22.24
C GLY A 377 -29.48 1.88 23.66
N LYS A 378 -28.33 2.38 24.12
CA LYS A 378 -27.82 2.12 25.48
C LYS A 378 -27.50 3.40 26.23
N ASN A 379 -27.68 3.34 27.56
CA ASN A 379 -27.16 4.33 28.52
C ASN A 379 -27.51 5.78 28.15
N LEU A 380 -26.50 6.63 27.95
CA LEU A 380 -26.64 8.07 27.76
C LEU A 380 -26.88 8.46 26.29
N TYR A 381 -26.93 7.51 25.36
CA TYR A 381 -27.05 7.80 23.93
C TYR A 381 -28.26 8.69 23.59
N GLY A 382 -29.44 8.34 24.10
CA GLY A 382 -30.67 9.10 23.85
C GLY A 382 -30.61 10.53 24.41
N PHE A 383 -30.03 10.69 25.60
CA PHE A 383 -29.79 11.99 26.21
C PHE A 383 -28.83 12.85 25.37
N MET A 384 -27.68 12.30 24.99
CA MET A 384 -26.70 13.01 24.17
C MET A 384 -27.25 13.36 22.79
N LYS A 385 -28.05 12.48 22.18
CA LYS A 385 -28.74 12.76 20.92
C LYS A 385 -29.72 13.92 21.04
N GLY A 386 -30.54 13.94 22.09
CA GLY A 386 -31.45 15.05 22.37
C GLY A 386 -30.73 16.36 22.67
N LEU A 387 -29.65 16.30 23.45
CA LEU A 387 -28.81 17.47 23.78
C LEU A 387 -28.17 18.06 22.53
N CYS A 388 -27.50 17.24 21.71
CA CYS A 388 -26.87 17.69 20.48
C CYS A 388 -27.91 18.26 19.49
N GLY A 389 -29.11 17.67 19.43
CA GLY A 389 -30.19 18.16 18.58
C GLY A 389 -30.73 19.52 19.00
N LYS A 390 -30.77 19.82 20.31
CA LYS A 390 -31.14 21.14 20.83
C LYS A 390 -30.04 22.20 20.66
N ILE A 391 -28.78 21.79 20.66
CA ILE A 391 -27.64 22.70 20.54
C ILE A 391 -27.38 23.08 19.07
N GLN A 392 -27.58 22.16 18.13
CA GLN A 392 -27.32 22.39 16.71
C GLN A 392 -28.11 23.60 16.18
N GLY A 393 -27.42 24.49 15.46
CA GLY A 393 -27.98 25.71 14.87
C GLY A 393 -28.20 26.84 15.87
N THR A 394 -27.88 26.65 17.16
CA THR A 394 -28.06 27.67 18.19
C THR A 394 -26.75 28.38 18.54
N ILE A 395 -26.84 29.49 19.26
CA ILE A 395 -25.67 30.22 19.79
C ILE A 395 -24.78 29.36 20.71
N MET A 396 -25.30 28.25 21.24
CA MET A 396 -24.57 27.32 22.12
C MET A 396 -23.71 26.31 21.35
N GLU A 397 -23.86 26.19 20.03
CA GLU A 397 -23.08 25.27 19.20
C GLU A 397 -21.58 25.60 19.24
N GLY A 398 -21.21 26.86 19.08
CA GLY A 398 -19.82 27.30 19.12
C GLY A 398 -19.11 26.98 20.45
N PRO A 399 -19.67 27.35 21.62
CA PRO A 399 -19.12 26.96 22.91
C PRO A 399 -19.02 25.44 23.10
N PHE A 400 -20.03 24.68 22.68
CA PHE A 400 -20.05 23.21 22.79
C PHE A 400 -18.94 22.57 21.93
N HIS A 401 -18.80 23.01 20.68
CA HIS A 401 -17.74 22.58 19.78
C HIS A 401 -16.35 22.91 20.33
N LYS A 402 -16.12 24.12 20.86
CA LYS A 402 -14.84 24.49 21.48
C LYS A 402 -14.48 23.59 22.67
N MET A 403 -15.46 23.25 23.51
CA MET A 403 -15.29 22.34 24.64
C MET A 403 -14.92 20.92 24.17
N GLU A 404 -15.64 20.40 23.18
CA GLU A 404 -15.32 19.11 22.54
C GLU A 404 -13.90 19.13 21.99
N HIS A 405 -13.58 20.15 21.17
CA HIS A 405 -12.31 20.24 20.48
C HIS A 405 -11.16 20.28 21.49
N LEU A 406 -11.25 21.11 22.53
CA LEU A 406 -10.26 21.17 23.61
C LEU A 406 -10.08 19.80 24.29
N THR A 407 -11.19 19.13 24.63
CA THR A 407 -11.15 17.80 25.24
C THR A 407 -10.46 16.78 24.34
N LYS A 408 -10.81 16.74 23.06
CA LYS A 408 -10.22 15.80 22.09
C LYS A 408 -8.79 16.17 21.70
N ALA A 409 -8.43 17.45 21.69
CA ALA A 409 -7.07 17.91 21.47
C ALA A 409 -6.15 17.39 22.58
N VAL A 410 -6.56 17.54 23.84
CA VAL A 410 -5.80 17.05 25.00
C VAL A 410 -5.70 15.51 25.03
N LEU A 411 -6.78 14.80 24.73
CA LEU A 411 -6.82 13.34 24.86
C LEU A 411 -6.25 12.58 23.65
N PHE A 412 -6.39 13.13 22.44
CA PHE A 412 -6.18 12.39 21.18
C PHE A 412 -5.39 13.17 20.12
N ASP A 413 -4.89 14.37 20.43
CA ASP A 413 -4.25 15.30 19.48
C ASP A 413 -5.18 15.66 18.31
N CYS A 414 -6.47 15.89 18.57
CA CYS A 414 -7.48 16.15 17.55
C CYS A 414 -7.13 17.33 16.62
N ARG A 415 -7.40 17.17 15.32
CA ARG A 415 -7.19 18.18 14.25
C ARG A 415 -8.49 18.83 13.75
N ASP A 416 -9.59 18.59 14.44
CA ASP A 416 -10.90 19.20 14.15
C ASP A 416 -11.49 18.89 12.77
N CYS A 417 -11.31 17.67 12.29
CA CYS A 417 -11.84 17.26 10.98
C CYS A 417 -13.37 17.08 10.95
N GLY A 418 -14.05 17.08 12.09
CA GLY A 418 -15.51 16.86 12.23
C GLY A 418 -16.03 15.45 11.90
N ASP A 419 -15.28 14.66 11.12
CA ASP A 419 -15.58 13.26 10.78
C ASP A 419 -14.66 12.29 11.55
N CYS A 420 -15.08 11.84 12.74
CA CYS A 420 -14.18 11.26 13.73
C CYS A 420 -13.87 9.76 13.50
N ALA A 421 -12.63 9.42 13.15
CA ALA A 421 -12.19 8.04 12.93
C ALA A 421 -11.55 7.34 14.15
N LEU A 422 -11.80 7.83 15.37
CA LEU A 422 -11.15 7.30 16.57
C LEU A 422 -11.49 5.83 16.80
N ILE A 423 -12.76 5.46 16.65
CA ILE A 423 -13.21 4.10 16.96
C ILE A 423 -12.63 3.06 15.99
N ASP A 424 -12.34 3.47 14.75
CA ASP A 424 -11.86 2.59 13.70
C ASP A 424 -10.37 2.25 13.84
N VAL A 425 -9.62 3.07 14.60
CA VAL A 425 -8.17 2.89 14.81
C VAL A 425 -7.87 2.81 16.31
N ALA A 426 -8.73 2.09 17.05
CA ALA A 426 -8.56 1.78 18.47
C ALA A 426 -8.30 3.03 19.34
N TYR A 427 -9.08 4.10 19.14
CA TYR A 427 -8.96 5.43 19.77
C TYR A 427 -7.60 6.11 19.56
N LEU A 428 -7.01 5.89 18.39
CA LEU A 428 -5.90 6.68 17.88
C LEU A 428 -6.43 7.52 16.72
N CYS A 429 -6.15 8.81 16.69
CA CYS A 429 -6.63 9.65 15.59
C CYS A 429 -5.71 9.44 14.38
N PRO A 430 -6.18 8.84 13.26
CA PRO A 430 -5.35 8.66 12.08
C PRO A 430 -4.97 9.99 11.43
N MET A 431 -5.81 11.02 11.56
CA MET A 431 -5.60 12.36 10.98
C MET A 431 -4.55 13.19 11.70
N SER A 432 -4.17 12.82 12.93
CA SER A 432 -3.16 13.56 13.70
C SER A 432 -1.92 12.73 14.02
N GLN A 433 -2.08 11.41 14.18
CA GLN A 433 -1.02 10.51 14.63
C GLN A 433 -0.41 9.69 13.48
N CYS A 434 -1.03 9.70 12.28
CA CYS A 434 -0.40 9.22 11.05
C CYS A 434 0.06 10.41 10.20
N PRO A 435 1.36 10.55 9.88
CA PRO A 435 1.81 11.61 8.96
C PRO A 435 1.26 11.46 7.53
N LYS A 436 0.75 10.27 7.19
CA LYS A 436 0.15 9.94 5.88
C LYS A 436 -1.38 9.86 5.93
N ASN A 437 -2.03 10.32 6.99
CA ASN A 437 -3.49 10.33 7.17
C ASN A 437 -4.22 9.01 6.81
N GLN A 438 -3.56 7.85 6.98
CA GLN A 438 -4.12 6.57 6.56
C GLN A 438 -5.27 6.17 7.48
N ARG A 439 -6.48 5.95 6.93
CA ARG A 439 -7.66 5.50 7.68
C ARG A 439 -7.87 3.99 7.59
N ASN A 440 -7.38 3.34 6.53
CA ASN A 440 -7.64 1.93 6.27
C ASN A 440 -6.43 0.97 6.35
N GLY A 441 -5.40 1.32 7.13
CA GLY A 441 -4.28 0.42 7.43
C GLY A 441 -2.91 1.06 7.22
N ALA A 442 -1.88 0.40 7.73
CA ALA A 442 -0.50 0.90 7.65
C ALA A 442 0.00 1.09 6.21
N CYS A 443 0.88 2.06 5.99
CA CYS A 443 1.69 2.09 4.77
C CYS A 443 2.74 0.96 4.78
N GLY A 444 3.36 0.68 3.65
CA GLY A 444 4.41 -0.35 3.54
C GLY A 444 5.73 0.01 4.21
N GLY A 445 5.97 1.26 4.63
CA GLY A 445 7.28 1.70 5.11
C GLY A 445 7.55 1.52 6.61
N SER A 446 6.61 1.02 7.42
CA SER A 446 6.93 0.74 8.83
C SER A 446 8.08 -0.26 8.93
N TYR A 447 8.96 -0.05 9.92
CA TYR A 447 10.10 -0.91 10.16
C TYR A 447 10.34 -1.06 11.68
N LYS A 448 10.38 -2.30 12.17
CA LYS A 448 10.56 -2.65 13.58
C LYS A 448 9.58 -1.91 14.51
N GLY A 449 8.32 -1.80 14.07
CA GLY A 449 7.25 -1.11 14.78
C GLY A 449 7.22 0.42 14.63
N TRP A 450 8.26 1.03 14.06
CA TRP A 450 8.39 2.49 13.94
C TRP A 450 7.72 3.04 12.67
N CYS A 451 7.30 4.30 12.74
CA CYS A 451 6.82 5.04 11.58
C CYS A 451 7.99 5.42 10.64
N GLU A 452 7.83 5.23 9.33
CA GLU A 452 8.86 5.60 8.33
C GLU A 452 9.27 7.08 8.37
N VAL A 453 8.34 7.98 8.73
CA VAL A 453 8.59 9.44 8.76
C VAL A 453 9.29 9.84 10.05
N TYR A 454 9.13 9.04 11.11
CA TYR A 454 9.65 9.33 12.45
C TYR A 454 10.36 8.11 13.05
N PRO A 455 11.41 7.58 12.38
CA PRO A 455 12.12 6.39 12.84
C PRO A 455 12.73 6.64 14.23
N GLY A 456 12.57 5.65 15.13
CA GLY A 456 13.03 5.73 16.52
C GLY A 456 12.36 6.80 17.40
N LYS A 457 11.42 7.58 16.85
CA LYS A 457 10.75 8.69 17.56
C LYS A 457 9.27 8.43 17.81
N ARG A 458 8.56 7.86 16.85
CA ARG A 458 7.11 7.57 16.97
C ARG A 458 6.79 6.17 16.45
N PRO A 459 6.18 5.30 17.28
CA PRO A 459 5.67 4.03 16.80
C PRO A 459 4.57 4.24 15.76
N CYS A 460 4.47 3.34 14.80
CA CYS A 460 3.42 3.37 13.78
C CYS A 460 2.04 3.33 14.45
N VAL A 461 1.11 4.21 14.02
CA VAL A 461 -0.24 4.28 14.59
C VAL A 461 -0.97 2.93 14.54
N TYR A 462 -0.77 2.15 13.48
CA TYR A 462 -1.40 0.84 13.33
C TYR A 462 -0.73 -0.26 14.16
N VAL A 463 0.57 -0.15 14.44
CA VAL A 463 1.24 -1.04 15.41
C VAL A 463 0.71 -0.77 16.82
N ARG A 464 0.48 0.51 17.16
CA ARG A 464 -0.15 0.90 18.43
C ARG A 464 -1.61 0.44 18.50
N ALA A 465 -2.36 0.57 17.40
CA ALA A 465 -3.75 0.10 17.31
C ALA A 465 -3.82 -1.43 17.49
N TYR A 466 -2.93 -2.17 16.82
CA TYR A 466 -2.78 -3.60 16.97
C TYR A 466 -2.49 -3.99 18.42
N ALA A 467 -1.50 -3.36 19.08
CA ALA A 467 -1.20 -3.63 20.49
C ALA A 467 -2.41 -3.38 21.41
N ARG A 468 -3.16 -2.29 21.17
CA ARG A 468 -4.40 -1.97 21.91
C ARG A 468 -5.47 -3.04 21.73
N LEU A 469 -5.68 -3.53 20.50
CA LEU A 469 -6.71 -4.51 20.19
C LEU A 469 -6.33 -5.91 20.67
N LYS A 470 -5.07 -6.34 20.45
CA LYS A 470 -4.54 -7.63 20.87
C LYS A 470 -4.70 -7.87 22.38
N LYS A 471 -4.52 -6.82 23.20
CA LYS A 471 -4.76 -6.88 24.66
C LYS A 471 -6.17 -7.39 25.03
N TYR A 472 -7.14 -7.26 24.12
CA TYR A 472 -8.52 -7.69 24.30
C TYR A 472 -8.93 -8.83 23.36
N GLY A 473 -8.01 -9.39 22.56
CA GLY A 473 -8.33 -10.39 21.53
C GLY A 473 -9.20 -9.84 20.40
N GLU A 474 -9.06 -8.55 20.07
CA GLU A 474 -9.91 -7.82 19.12
C GLU A 474 -9.17 -7.38 17.85
N GLU A 475 -7.98 -7.92 17.56
CA GLU A 475 -7.13 -7.53 16.43
C GLU A 475 -7.82 -7.68 15.06
N GLY A 476 -8.79 -8.58 14.94
CA GLY A 476 -9.61 -8.77 13.74
C GLY A 476 -10.38 -7.50 13.31
N GLN A 477 -10.59 -6.53 14.21
CA GLN A 477 -11.20 -5.25 13.87
C GLN A 477 -10.40 -4.45 12.83
N LEU A 478 -9.08 -4.63 12.77
CA LEU A 478 -8.23 -3.96 11.77
C LEU A 478 -8.52 -4.43 10.34
N SER A 479 -9.05 -5.64 10.18
CA SER A 479 -9.52 -6.22 8.92
C SER A 479 -11.02 -5.95 8.68
N GLY A 480 -11.67 -5.15 9.52
CA GLY A 480 -13.10 -4.84 9.42
C GLY A 480 -13.46 -3.90 8.28
N GLU A 481 -14.61 -3.24 8.38
CA GLU A 481 -15.14 -2.36 7.33
C GLU A 481 -14.14 -1.28 6.86
N ILE A 482 -14.26 -0.91 5.58
CA ILE A 482 -13.54 0.23 5.01
C ILE A 482 -14.14 1.52 5.60
N VAL A 483 -13.29 2.32 6.21
CA VAL A 483 -13.61 3.66 6.70
C VAL A 483 -13.56 4.59 5.49
N PRO A 484 -14.59 5.40 5.19
CA PRO A 484 -14.59 6.26 4.01
C PRO A 484 -13.57 7.42 4.12
N PRO A 485 -13.34 8.18 3.05
CA PRO A 485 -12.55 9.42 3.11
C PRO A 485 -13.09 10.39 4.15
N CYS A 486 -12.23 11.24 4.71
CA CYS A 486 -12.68 12.29 5.63
C CYS A 486 -13.69 13.19 4.91
N ASN A 487 -14.85 13.44 5.53
CA ASN A 487 -15.80 14.42 5.02
C ASN A 487 -15.36 15.83 5.43
N TRP A 488 -14.80 16.58 4.48
CA TRP A 488 -14.30 17.93 4.73
C TRP A 488 -15.40 19.00 4.83
N ASP A 489 -16.66 18.69 4.48
CA ASP A 489 -17.79 19.60 4.77
C ASP A 489 -18.05 19.72 6.28
N LEU A 490 -17.55 18.77 7.06
CA LEU A 490 -17.61 18.76 8.51
C LEU A 490 -16.37 19.42 9.15
N TYR A 491 -15.43 19.94 8.35
CA TYR A 491 -14.21 20.53 8.89
C TYR A 491 -14.53 21.69 9.85
N GLN A 492 -13.85 21.70 11.00
CA GLN A 492 -14.08 22.65 12.09
C GLN A 492 -15.54 22.69 12.61
N THR A 493 -16.20 21.53 12.63
CA THR A 493 -17.49 21.34 13.29
C THR A 493 -17.41 20.26 14.38
N SER A 494 -18.38 20.28 15.30
CA SER A 494 -18.47 19.31 16.40
C SER A 494 -18.69 17.88 15.89
N SER A 495 -17.72 17.00 16.10
CA SER A 495 -17.88 15.59 15.73
C SER A 495 -18.89 14.86 16.62
N TRP A 496 -19.14 15.35 17.84
CA TRP A 496 -20.23 14.84 18.68
C TRP A 496 -21.59 15.15 18.07
N ILE A 497 -21.83 16.41 17.69
CA ILE A 497 -23.08 16.78 17.00
C ILE A 497 -23.20 15.98 15.70
N ASN A 498 -22.14 15.90 14.89
CA ASN A 498 -22.18 15.17 13.63
C ASN A 498 -22.52 13.68 13.83
N TYR A 499 -21.93 13.03 14.83
CA TYR A 499 -22.24 11.63 15.16
C TYR A 499 -23.70 11.46 15.57
N TYR A 500 -24.17 12.19 16.58
CA TYR A 500 -25.52 11.98 17.12
C TYR A 500 -26.64 12.43 16.16
N GLN A 501 -26.33 13.33 15.23
CA GLN A 501 -27.27 13.83 14.21
C GLN A 501 -27.17 13.09 12.87
N GLY A 502 -26.39 12.00 12.79
CA GLY A 502 -26.38 11.14 11.60
C GLY A 502 -25.58 11.70 10.42
N LYS A 503 -24.69 12.67 10.64
CA LYS A 503 -23.94 13.37 9.57
C LYS A 503 -22.60 12.72 9.24
N ASP A 504 -21.95 12.10 10.23
CA ASP A 504 -20.62 11.52 10.06
C ASP A 504 -20.67 10.06 9.56
N HIS A 505 -19.54 9.53 9.10
CA HIS A 505 -19.50 8.16 8.59
C HIS A 505 -19.79 7.11 9.66
N THR A 506 -19.47 7.38 10.92
CA THR A 506 -19.61 6.41 12.00
C THR A 506 -21.09 6.18 12.32
N SER A 507 -21.89 7.23 12.34
CA SER A 507 -23.33 7.15 12.56
C SER A 507 -24.04 6.36 11.46
N GLN A 508 -23.62 6.51 10.20
CA GLN A 508 -24.16 5.76 9.06
C GLN A 508 -23.93 4.24 9.20
N LYS A 509 -22.81 3.80 9.80
CA LYS A 509 -22.55 2.38 10.09
C LYS A 509 -23.57 1.77 11.05
N PHE A 510 -24.08 2.56 11.99
CA PHE A 510 -25.05 2.10 13.00
C PHE A 510 -26.50 2.16 12.52
N SER A 511 -26.82 3.04 11.56
CA SER A 511 -28.15 3.11 10.95
C SER A 511 -28.46 1.92 10.02
N ASN A 512 -27.42 1.28 9.47
CA ASN A 512 -27.56 0.21 8.47
C ASN A 512 -27.45 -1.23 9.05
N LYS A 513 -27.34 -1.40 10.37
CA LYS A 513 -27.39 -2.73 11.00
C LYS A 513 -28.80 -2.97 11.54
N PRO A 514 -29.54 -3.98 11.05
CA PRO A 514 -30.84 -4.32 11.62
C PRO A 514 -30.65 -4.63 13.11
N SER A 515 -31.51 -4.02 13.93
CA SER A 515 -31.53 -4.09 15.40
C SER A 515 -31.74 -5.50 15.93
#